data_AF-A0A164A0X0-F1
#
_entry.id   AF-A0A164A0X0-F1
#
_cell.length_a   1.000
_cell.length_b   1.000
_cell.length_c   1.000
_cell.angle_alpha   90.00
_cell.angle_beta   90.00
_cell.angle_gamma   90.00
#
_symmetry.space_group_name_H-M   'P 1'
#
loop_
_entity.id
_entity.type
_entity.pdbx_description
1 polymer ?
#
loop_
_entity_poly.entity_id
_entity_poly.type
_entity_poly.pdbx_seq_one_letter_code
_entity_poly.pdbx_strand_id
1 'polypeptide(L)'
;MDEIKSNLIEIKEYTMDRLKMPIFFYYFVLLAVWNWDIILLVLKSNASIEDIIIKIKAEESTWVRYVIPFIVASLGNVIFPLVMYGIDYPLSWINIGRNKKASEVELKKAKSEHLIQQERTGGATLDALNTQIKVLNQDKNNLTKALEEASKRSTETEKTLQDNDKVISSYKDEISELEQKLIHFNHPTGHGNIEEEINSFREVLDFFIENGGDKEDVHKILRKLSDEGNSTPLMVIQNWKNYEDFLQKGIIINSFINGISYVELLPYGIKFMYWLEGVLSNSIVENEKDLDKEITNLIEEQSTNEKIYKKLIELGLINSFEKDMIRVKEDKAIPENTMNYREYLKYNLIKVKRSGLSGSRFYELTPRGESLFNYIVQKEL
;
A
#
# COMPACT_ATOMS: atom_id res chain seq x y z
N MET A 1 -63.94 -48.22 -22.27
CA MET A 1 -64.53 -47.08 -23.02
C MET A 1 -63.42 -46.18 -23.59
N ASP A 2 -62.26 -46.09 -22.93
CA ASP A 2 -61.14 -45.26 -23.36
C ASP A 2 -60.33 -45.83 -24.54
N GLU A 3 -60.23 -47.16 -24.69
CA GLU A 3 -59.66 -47.80 -25.89
C GLU A 3 -60.43 -47.47 -27.18
N ILE A 4 -61.77 -47.42 -27.10
CA ILE A 4 -62.60 -47.06 -28.25
C ILE A 4 -62.40 -45.60 -28.64
N LYS A 5 -62.20 -44.71 -27.66
CA LYS A 5 -61.89 -43.30 -27.91
C LYS A 5 -60.50 -43.11 -28.51
N SER A 6 -59.51 -43.87 -28.05
CA SER A 6 -58.14 -43.86 -28.60
C SER A 6 -58.12 -44.29 -30.06
N ASN A 7 -58.78 -45.41 -30.39
CA ASN A 7 -58.85 -45.91 -31.76
C ASN A 7 -59.58 -44.94 -32.70
N LEU A 8 -60.60 -44.22 -32.22
CA LEU A 8 -61.30 -43.22 -33.02
C LEU A 8 -60.44 -41.96 -33.29
N ILE A 9 -59.57 -41.57 -32.35
CA ILE A 9 -58.65 -40.44 -32.53
C ILE A 9 -57.57 -40.80 -33.54
N GLU A 10 -56.98 -41.99 -33.45
CA GLU A 10 -55.97 -42.46 -34.41
C GLU A 10 -56.53 -42.59 -35.83
N ILE A 11 -57.75 -43.13 -35.98
CA ILE A 11 -58.43 -43.20 -37.29
C ILE A 11 -58.71 -41.80 -37.84
N LYS A 12 -59.13 -40.85 -36.99
CA LYS A 12 -59.38 -39.46 -37.39
C LYS A 12 -58.10 -38.79 -37.89
N GLU A 13 -57.01 -38.90 -37.14
CA GLU A 13 -55.72 -38.31 -37.51
C GLU A 13 -55.17 -38.90 -38.81
N TYR A 14 -55.24 -40.23 -38.96
CA TYR A 14 -54.80 -40.91 -40.17
C TYR A 14 -55.65 -40.54 -41.41
N THR A 15 -56.96 -40.36 -41.22
CA THR A 15 -57.87 -39.91 -42.29
C THR A 15 -57.59 -38.45 -42.66
N MET A 16 -57.31 -37.60 -41.67
CA MET A 16 -57.02 -36.19 -41.86
C MET A 16 -55.69 -35.96 -42.58
N ASP A 17 -54.67 -36.78 -42.31
CA ASP A 17 -53.38 -36.72 -43.02
C ASP A 17 -53.49 -37.25 -44.46
N ARG A 18 -54.31 -38.27 -44.70
CA ARG A 18 -54.60 -38.73 -46.07
C ARG A 18 -55.41 -37.71 -46.88
N LEU A 19 -56.30 -36.95 -46.24
CA LEU A 19 -57.04 -35.85 -46.88
C LEU A 19 -56.17 -34.64 -47.24
N LYS A 20 -55.01 -34.46 -46.60
CA LYS A 20 -54.04 -33.40 -46.96
C LYS A 20 -53.28 -33.70 -48.25
N MET A 21 -53.28 -34.96 -48.71
CA MET A 21 -52.68 -35.29 -49.99
C MET A 21 -53.55 -34.72 -51.13
N PRO A 22 -53.00 -33.86 -52.01
CA PRO A 22 -53.76 -33.17 -53.06
C PRO A 22 -54.60 -34.11 -53.94
N ILE A 23 -54.11 -35.33 -54.14
CA ILE A 23 -54.79 -36.38 -54.92
C ILE A 23 -56.09 -36.82 -54.27
N PHE A 24 -56.06 -37.08 -52.97
CA PHE A 24 -57.25 -37.54 -52.25
C PHE A 24 -58.26 -36.43 -52.10
N PHE A 25 -57.83 -35.21 -51.78
CA PHE A 25 -58.75 -34.06 -51.73
C PHE A 25 -59.42 -33.80 -53.08
N TYR A 26 -58.64 -33.77 -54.17
CA TYR A 26 -59.18 -33.56 -55.52
C TYR A 26 -60.11 -34.70 -55.94
N TYR A 27 -59.77 -35.95 -55.60
CA TYR A 27 -60.65 -37.10 -55.83
C TYR A 27 -61.96 -37.00 -55.05
N PHE A 28 -61.94 -36.63 -53.76
CA PHE A 28 -63.16 -36.45 -52.95
C PHE A 28 -64.04 -35.34 -53.50
N VAL A 29 -63.47 -34.21 -53.89
CA VAL A 29 -64.20 -33.11 -54.52
C VAL A 29 -64.82 -33.56 -55.84
N LEU A 30 -64.04 -34.23 -56.70
CA LEU A 30 -64.56 -34.79 -57.95
C LEU A 30 -65.66 -35.82 -57.71
N LEU A 31 -65.52 -36.70 -56.72
CA LEU A 31 -66.52 -37.71 -56.39
C LEU A 31 -67.80 -37.05 -55.88
N ALA A 32 -67.70 -36.01 -55.05
CA ALA A 32 -68.85 -35.24 -54.57
C ALA A 32 -69.55 -34.48 -55.72
N VAL A 33 -68.78 -33.87 -56.63
CA VAL A 33 -69.33 -33.19 -57.81
C VAL A 33 -69.93 -34.17 -58.81
N TRP A 34 -69.35 -35.36 -58.98
CA TRP A 34 -69.81 -36.35 -59.96
C TRP A 34 -71.00 -37.17 -59.46
N ASN A 35 -71.13 -37.35 -58.14
CA ASN A 35 -72.27 -38.03 -57.50
C ASN A 35 -73.22 -37.03 -56.83
N TRP A 36 -73.30 -35.82 -57.36
CA TRP A 36 -74.13 -34.73 -56.82
C TRP A 36 -75.62 -35.09 -56.82
N ASP A 37 -76.06 -35.90 -57.78
CA ASP A 37 -77.42 -36.41 -57.93
C ASP A 37 -77.84 -37.26 -56.72
N ILE A 38 -76.98 -38.19 -56.30
CA ILE A 38 -77.19 -39.05 -55.13
C ILE A 38 -77.17 -38.21 -53.84
N ILE A 39 -76.20 -37.29 -53.72
CA ILE A 39 -76.10 -36.39 -52.56
C ILE A 39 -77.36 -35.53 -52.43
N LEU A 40 -77.86 -34.97 -53.53
CA LEU A 40 -79.10 -34.20 -53.53
C LEU A 40 -80.33 -35.07 -53.25
N LEU A 41 -80.38 -36.30 -53.75
CA LEU A 41 -81.48 -37.22 -53.49
C LEU A 41 -81.55 -37.57 -52.00
N VAL A 42 -80.41 -37.80 -51.35
CA VAL A 42 -80.33 -38.02 -49.89
C VAL A 42 -80.71 -36.77 -49.11
N LEU A 43 -80.26 -35.58 -49.53
CA LEU A 43 -80.51 -34.34 -48.78
C LEU A 43 -81.93 -33.77 -48.97
N LYS A 44 -82.58 -34.03 -50.11
CA LYS A 44 -83.85 -33.39 -50.48
C LYS A 44 -85.07 -34.33 -50.34
N SER A 45 -84.86 -35.64 -50.27
CA SER A 45 -85.97 -36.60 -50.17
C SER A 45 -86.48 -36.72 -48.74
N ASN A 46 -87.80 -36.69 -48.57
CA ASN A 46 -88.48 -37.03 -47.30
C ASN A 46 -88.78 -38.54 -47.19
N ALA A 47 -88.28 -39.37 -48.12
CA ALA A 47 -88.46 -40.82 -48.06
C ALA A 47 -87.64 -41.44 -46.93
N SER A 48 -88.04 -42.62 -46.46
CA SER A 48 -87.25 -43.37 -45.49
C SER A 48 -85.88 -43.71 -46.09
N ILE A 49 -84.86 -43.83 -45.25
CA ILE A 49 -83.49 -44.18 -45.67
C ILE A 49 -83.49 -45.51 -46.44
N GLU A 50 -84.38 -46.43 -46.07
CA GLU A 50 -84.55 -47.73 -46.72
C GLU A 50 -85.01 -47.61 -48.18
N ASP A 51 -85.98 -46.74 -48.47
CA ASP A 51 -86.46 -46.50 -49.83
C ASP A 51 -85.40 -45.81 -50.70
N ILE A 52 -84.62 -44.91 -50.11
CA ILE A 52 -83.48 -44.26 -50.78
C ILE A 52 -82.41 -45.30 -51.14
N ILE A 53 -82.09 -46.23 -50.24
CA ILE A 53 -81.12 -47.31 -50.49
C ILE A 53 -81.62 -48.25 -51.60
N ILE A 54 -82.90 -48.62 -51.60
CA ILE A 54 -83.47 -49.47 -52.67
C ILE A 54 -83.39 -48.75 -54.02
N LYS A 55 -83.69 -47.44 -54.07
CA LYS A 55 -83.61 -46.65 -55.29
C LYS A 55 -82.18 -46.52 -55.82
N ILE A 56 -81.21 -46.31 -54.94
CA ILE A 56 -79.78 -46.29 -55.29
C ILE A 56 -79.29 -47.67 -55.74
N LYS A 57 -79.81 -48.76 -55.15
CA LYS A 57 -79.46 -50.14 -55.57
C LYS A 57 -80.12 -50.56 -56.88
N ALA A 58 -81.29 -50.01 -57.19
CA ALA A 58 -82.04 -50.30 -58.42
C ALA A 58 -81.45 -49.58 -59.64
N GLU A 59 -80.82 -48.43 -59.44
CA GLU A 59 -79.87 -47.88 -60.42
C GLU A 59 -78.63 -48.79 -60.41
N GLU A 60 -78.51 -49.66 -61.42
CA GLU A 60 -77.33 -50.51 -61.57
C GLU A 60 -76.07 -49.67 -61.43
N SER A 61 -75.36 -49.92 -60.33
CA SER A 61 -74.14 -49.25 -59.95
C SER A 61 -73.07 -49.53 -61.01
N THR A 62 -73.03 -48.65 -62.00
CA THR A 62 -72.02 -48.67 -63.05
C THR A 62 -70.72 -48.24 -62.40
N TRP A 63 -69.82 -49.18 -62.18
CA TRP A 63 -68.45 -49.00 -61.63
C TRP A 63 -67.73 -47.75 -62.17
N VAL A 64 -68.09 -47.34 -63.38
CA VAL A 64 -67.82 -46.06 -64.05
C VAL A 64 -67.94 -44.84 -63.12
N ARG A 65 -68.98 -44.74 -62.26
CA ARG A 65 -69.21 -43.59 -61.38
C ARG A 65 -68.11 -43.37 -60.35
N TYR A 66 -67.38 -44.42 -59.97
CA TYR A 66 -66.27 -44.33 -59.01
C TYR A 66 -64.91 -44.28 -59.71
N VAL A 67 -64.77 -45.05 -60.79
CA VAL A 67 -63.48 -45.19 -61.47
C VAL A 67 -63.14 -44.01 -62.37
N ILE A 68 -64.11 -43.40 -63.05
CA ILE A 68 -63.83 -42.22 -63.87
C ILE A 68 -63.31 -41.06 -63.01
N PRO A 69 -63.96 -40.67 -61.90
CA PRO A 69 -63.42 -39.63 -61.02
C PRO A 69 -62.01 -39.95 -60.50
N PHE A 70 -61.71 -41.23 -60.24
CA PHE A 70 -60.38 -41.65 -59.80
C PHE A 70 -59.32 -41.48 -60.90
N ILE A 71 -59.64 -41.88 -62.14
CA ILE A 71 -58.75 -41.73 -63.30
C ILE A 71 -58.54 -40.24 -63.61
N VAL A 72 -59.61 -39.44 -63.62
CA VAL A 72 -59.53 -37.99 -63.84
C VAL A 72 -58.71 -37.33 -62.72
N ALA A 73 -58.88 -37.75 -61.46
CA ALA A 73 -58.08 -37.24 -60.36
C ALA A 73 -56.59 -37.59 -60.52
N SER A 74 -56.29 -38.83 -60.90
CA SER A 74 -54.92 -39.30 -61.11
C SER A 74 -54.24 -38.57 -62.27
N LEU A 75 -54.94 -38.43 -63.41
CA LEU A 75 -54.46 -37.68 -64.57
C LEU A 75 -54.33 -36.19 -64.25
N GLY A 76 -55.30 -35.61 -63.55
CA GLY A 76 -55.27 -34.21 -63.12
C GLY A 76 -54.03 -33.90 -62.28
N ASN A 77 -53.61 -34.81 -61.39
CA ASN A 77 -52.38 -34.61 -60.60
C ASN A 77 -51.09 -34.69 -61.41
N VAL A 78 -51.08 -35.34 -62.57
CA VAL A 78 -49.92 -35.36 -63.47
C VAL A 78 -49.95 -34.18 -64.44
N ILE A 79 -51.13 -33.85 -64.97
CA ILE A 79 -51.32 -32.79 -65.96
C ILE A 79 -51.22 -31.40 -65.31
N PHE A 80 -51.74 -31.21 -64.10
CA PHE A 80 -51.76 -29.91 -63.45
C PHE A 80 -50.35 -29.35 -63.19
N PRO A 81 -49.37 -30.10 -62.66
CA PRO A 81 -47.98 -29.64 -62.57
C PRO A 81 -47.38 -29.26 -63.92
N LEU A 82 -47.70 -29.98 -65.00
CA LEU A 82 -47.21 -29.66 -66.35
C LEU A 82 -47.81 -28.35 -66.88
N VAL A 83 -49.10 -28.12 -66.63
CA VAL A 83 -49.76 -26.86 -66.97
C VAL A 83 -49.18 -25.70 -66.16
N MET A 84 -49.01 -25.89 -64.84
CA MET A 84 -48.36 -24.89 -63.98
C MET A 84 -46.94 -24.58 -64.45
N TYR A 85 -46.15 -25.60 -64.79
CA TYR A 85 -44.82 -25.41 -65.36
C TYR A 85 -44.85 -24.59 -66.66
N GLY A 86 -45.83 -24.85 -67.53
CA GLY A 86 -46.03 -24.08 -68.76
C GLY A 86 -46.40 -22.62 -68.53
N ILE A 87 -47.14 -22.32 -67.44
CA ILE A 87 -47.51 -20.94 -67.04
C ILE A 87 -46.34 -20.23 -66.34
N ASP A 88 -45.62 -20.95 -65.48
CA ASP A 88 -44.49 -20.40 -64.71
C ASP A 88 -43.29 -20.10 -65.60
N TYR A 89 -43.08 -20.87 -66.68
CA TYR A 89 -41.98 -20.66 -67.60
C TYR A 89 -41.94 -19.23 -68.20
N PRO A 90 -42.98 -18.70 -68.86
CA PRO A 90 -42.97 -17.33 -69.37
C PRO A 90 -42.96 -16.28 -68.25
N LEU A 91 -43.61 -16.52 -67.12
CA LEU A 91 -43.61 -15.60 -65.98
C LEU A 91 -42.21 -15.46 -65.36
N SER A 92 -41.49 -16.58 -65.21
CA SER A 92 -40.12 -16.60 -64.70
C SER A 92 -39.18 -15.82 -65.61
N TRP A 93 -39.32 -15.95 -66.93
CA TRP A 93 -38.52 -15.22 -67.90
C TRP A 93 -38.72 -13.70 -67.79
N ILE A 94 -39.97 -13.25 -67.66
CA ILE A 94 -40.29 -11.82 -67.46
C ILE A 94 -39.71 -11.31 -66.13
N ASN A 95 -39.83 -12.08 -65.05
CA ASN A 95 -39.31 -11.70 -63.73
C ASN A 95 -37.78 -11.62 -63.69
N ILE A 96 -37.08 -12.57 -64.33
CA ILE A 96 -35.62 -12.52 -64.47
C ILE A 96 -35.20 -11.26 -65.23
N GLY A 97 -35.89 -10.91 -66.32
CA GLY A 97 -35.62 -9.70 -67.08
C GLY A 97 -35.81 -8.41 -66.27
N ARG A 98 -36.87 -8.34 -65.46
CA ARG A 98 -37.15 -7.20 -64.58
C ARG A 98 -36.12 -7.08 -63.45
N ASN A 99 -35.78 -8.20 -62.80
CA ASN A 99 -34.81 -8.23 -61.70
C ASN A 99 -33.40 -7.91 -62.18
N LYS A 100 -33.01 -8.36 -63.37
CA LYS A 100 -31.71 -8.01 -63.95
C LYS A 100 -31.58 -6.50 -64.20
N LYS A 101 -32.63 -5.87 -64.75
CA LYS A 101 -32.65 -4.41 -64.95
C LYS A 101 -32.63 -3.64 -63.62
N ALA A 102 -33.38 -4.09 -62.62
CA ALA A 102 -33.38 -3.48 -61.29
C ALA A 102 -31.99 -3.57 -60.64
N SER A 103 -31.36 -4.75 -60.68
CA SER A 103 -30.02 -4.98 -60.15
C SER A 103 -28.95 -4.15 -60.87
N GLU A 104 -29.03 -4.02 -62.21
CA GLU A 104 -28.11 -3.16 -62.97
C GLU A 104 -28.24 -1.68 -62.61
N VAL A 105 -29.45 -1.20 -62.33
CA VAL A 105 -29.72 0.18 -61.89
C VAL A 105 -29.18 0.41 -60.47
N GLU A 106 -29.42 -0.53 -59.55
CA GLU A 106 -28.87 -0.45 -58.19
C GLU A 106 -27.35 -0.48 -58.18
N LEU A 107 -26.72 -1.33 -59.00
CA LEU A 107 -25.28 -1.41 -59.12
C LEU A 107 -24.68 -0.11 -59.67
N LYS A 108 -25.33 0.51 -60.67
CA LYS A 108 -24.92 1.83 -61.18
C LYS A 108 -25.06 2.92 -60.11
N LYS A 109 -26.15 2.92 -59.35
CA LYS A 109 -26.38 3.86 -58.26
C LYS A 109 -25.32 3.71 -57.16
N ALA A 110 -25.04 2.48 -56.71
CA ALA A 110 -24.01 2.20 -55.71
C ALA A 110 -22.61 2.65 -56.17
N LYS A 111 -22.25 2.42 -57.44
CA LYS A 111 -20.99 2.91 -58.02
C LYS A 111 -20.91 4.44 -58.01
N SER A 112 -22.00 5.12 -58.37
CA SER A 112 -22.03 6.59 -58.35
C SER A 112 -21.96 7.15 -56.94
N GLU A 113 -22.65 6.54 -55.97
CA GLU A 113 -22.60 6.94 -54.56
C GLU A 113 -21.20 6.73 -53.98
N HIS A 114 -20.55 5.61 -54.31
CA HIS A 114 -19.17 5.34 -53.90
C HIS A 114 -18.18 6.36 -54.47
N LEU A 115 -18.31 6.72 -55.75
CA LEU A 115 -17.48 7.77 -56.38
C LEU A 115 -17.70 9.13 -55.71
N ILE A 116 -18.97 9.51 -55.48
CA ILE A 116 -19.30 10.77 -54.77
C ILE A 116 -18.73 10.76 -53.35
N GLN A 117 -18.78 9.63 -52.65
CA GLN A 117 -18.18 9.50 -51.32
C GLN A 117 -16.66 9.61 -51.37
N GLN A 118 -15.99 9.00 -52.34
CA GLN A 118 -14.53 9.14 -52.53
C GLN A 118 -14.12 10.59 -52.84
N GLU A 119 -14.89 11.30 -53.64
CA GLU A 119 -14.64 12.72 -53.90
C GLU A 119 -14.93 13.59 -52.66
N ARG A 120 -16.01 13.30 -51.92
CA ARG A 120 -16.38 14.05 -50.69
C ARG A 120 -15.42 13.83 -49.52
N THR A 121 -14.87 12.62 -49.37
CA THR A 121 -13.84 12.35 -48.36
C THR A 121 -12.47 12.88 -48.79
N GLY A 122 -12.40 13.58 -49.93
CA GLY A 122 -11.20 14.25 -50.40
C GLY A 122 -10.08 13.26 -50.62
N GLY A 123 -10.36 12.13 -51.29
CA GLY A 123 -9.35 11.18 -51.76
C GLY A 123 -8.17 11.01 -50.81
N ALA A 124 -8.43 10.64 -49.54
CA ALA A 124 -7.37 10.07 -48.72
C ALA A 124 -6.93 8.81 -49.45
N THR A 125 -5.92 8.96 -50.31
CA THR A 125 -5.43 7.91 -51.17
C THR A 125 -5.05 6.74 -50.30
N LEU A 126 -5.21 5.53 -50.83
CA LEU A 126 -4.80 4.31 -50.13
C LEU A 126 -3.34 4.42 -49.62
N ASP A 127 -2.53 5.21 -50.31
CA ASP A 127 -1.17 5.61 -49.92
C ASP A 127 -1.09 6.51 -48.67
N ALA A 128 -2.00 7.47 -48.49
CA ALA A 128 -2.08 8.29 -47.28
C ALA A 128 -2.44 7.43 -46.06
N LEU A 129 -3.41 6.51 -46.22
CA LEU A 129 -3.77 5.54 -45.18
C LEU A 129 -2.61 4.57 -44.89
N ASN A 130 -1.94 4.05 -45.91
CA ASN A 130 -0.76 3.20 -45.74
C ASN A 130 0.39 3.95 -45.05
N THR A 131 0.57 5.24 -45.36
CA THR A 131 1.57 6.08 -44.70
C THR A 131 1.24 6.27 -43.23
N GLN A 132 -0.03 6.55 -42.89
CA GLN A 132 -0.47 6.62 -41.49
C GLN A 132 -0.28 5.29 -40.76
N ILE A 133 -0.63 4.16 -41.39
CA ILE A 133 -0.42 2.82 -40.81
C ILE A 133 1.07 2.58 -40.55
N LYS A 134 1.96 3.00 -41.47
CA LYS A 134 3.40 2.85 -41.29
C LYS A 134 3.92 3.69 -40.13
N VAL A 135 3.49 4.95 -40.02
CA VAL A 135 3.85 5.83 -38.89
C VAL A 135 3.35 5.24 -37.57
N LEU A 136 2.07 4.82 -37.51
CA LEU A 136 1.50 4.21 -36.30
C LEU A 136 2.22 2.92 -35.89
N ASN A 137 2.64 2.09 -36.85
CA ASN A 137 3.44 0.90 -36.55
C ASN A 137 4.85 1.25 -36.04
N GLN A 138 5.46 2.31 -36.56
CA GLN A 138 6.74 2.79 -36.08
C GLN A 138 6.61 3.36 -34.66
N ASP A 139 5.58 4.15 -34.39
CA ASP A 139 5.28 4.69 -33.06
C ASP A 139 4.99 3.58 -32.06
N LYS A 140 4.20 2.57 -32.46
CA LYS A 140 3.95 1.37 -31.65
C LYS A 140 5.27 0.69 -31.26
N ASN A 141 6.16 0.45 -32.24
CA ASN A 141 7.45 -0.19 -31.97
C ASN A 141 8.33 0.66 -31.05
N ASN A 142 8.33 1.98 -31.22
CA ASN A 142 9.07 2.90 -30.36
C ASN A 142 8.51 2.90 -28.93
N LEU A 143 7.19 2.92 -28.77
CA LEU A 143 6.51 2.85 -27.48
C LEU A 143 6.77 1.51 -26.78
N THR A 144 6.73 0.40 -27.52
CA THR A 144 7.05 -0.93 -26.95
C THR A 144 8.49 -0.97 -26.44
N LYS A 145 9.46 -0.44 -27.19
CA LYS A 145 10.85 -0.34 -26.72
C LYS A 145 10.99 0.55 -25.50
N ALA A 146 10.37 1.72 -25.50
CA ALA A 146 10.39 2.63 -24.35
C ALA A 146 9.77 1.98 -23.10
N LEU A 147 8.70 1.19 -23.27
CA LEU A 147 8.07 0.44 -22.19
C LEU A 147 8.99 -0.66 -21.65
N GLU A 148 9.66 -1.41 -22.52
CA GLU A 148 10.64 -2.43 -22.11
C GLU A 148 11.82 -1.82 -21.35
N GLU A 149 12.35 -0.69 -21.82
CA GLU A 149 13.41 0.06 -21.14
C GLU A 149 12.96 0.59 -19.78
N ALA A 150 11.76 1.15 -19.68
CA ALA A 150 11.19 1.63 -18.44
C ALA A 150 10.97 0.48 -17.44
N SER A 151 10.46 -0.66 -17.91
CA SER A 151 10.27 -1.87 -17.11
C SER A 151 11.61 -2.38 -16.56
N LYS A 152 12.63 -2.45 -17.41
CA LYS A 152 13.99 -2.86 -16.99
C LYS A 152 14.54 -1.93 -15.90
N ARG A 153 14.47 -0.61 -16.11
CA ARG A 153 14.89 0.38 -15.09
C ARG A 153 14.12 0.24 -13.78
N SER A 154 12.83 -0.04 -13.84
CA SER A 154 12.01 -0.29 -12.64
C SER A 154 12.54 -1.49 -11.87
N THR A 155 12.83 -2.61 -12.54
CA THR A 155 13.36 -3.81 -11.87
C THR A 155 14.77 -3.60 -11.29
N GLU A 156 15.62 -2.81 -11.96
CA GLU A 156 16.93 -2.43 -11.44
C GLU A 156 16.80 -1.55 -10.19
N THR A 157 15.85 -0.60 -10.20
CA THR A 157 15.56 0.28 -9.05
C THR A 157 15.04 -0.52 -7.87
N GLU A 158 14.15 -1.50 -8.10
CA GLU A 158 13.60 -2.36 -7.06
C GLU A 158 14.69 -3.22 -6.39
N LYS A 159 15.61 -3.79 -7.18
CA LYS A 159 16.79 -4.49 -6.63
C LYS A 159 17.65 -3.56 -5.78
N THR A 160 17.91 -2.34 -6.27
CA THR A 160 18.69 -1.34 -5.53
C THR A 160 18.04 -0.98 -4.20
N LEU A 161 16.70 -0.85 -4.17
CA LEU A 161 15.95 -0.62 -2.93
C LEU A 161 16.07 -1.79 -1.96
N GLN A 162 15.91 -3.03 -2.43
CA GLN A 162 16.09 -4.21 -1.58
C GLN A 162 17.49 -4.32 -0.97
N ASP A 163 18.53 -3.97 -1.74
CA ASP A 163 19.90 -3.98 -1.23
C ASP A 163 20.13 -2.83 -0.24
N ASN A 164 19.55 -1.65 -0.47
CA ASN A 164 19.57 -0.56 0.50
C ASN A 164 18.83 -0.93 1.80
N ASP A 165 17.71 -1.63 1.73
CA ASP A 165 16.98 -2.08 2.92
C ASP A 165 17.81 -3.05 3.77
N LYS A 166 18.60 -3.93 3.12
CA LYS A 166 19.55 -4.79 3.84
C LYS A 166 20.63 -3.98 4.54
N VAL A 167 21.20 -2.98 3.85
CA VAL A 167 22.21 -2.07 4.44
C VAL A 167 21.62 -1.26 5.60
N ILE A 168 20.38 -0.78 5.48
CA ILE A 168 19.68 -0.09 6.57
C ILE A 168 19.45 -1.03 7.75
N SER A 169 19.07 -2.29 7.50
CA SER A 169 18.93 -3.26 8.58
C SER A 169 20.25 -3.53 9.31
N SER A 170 21.37 -3.67 8.58
CA SER A 170 22.68 -3.84 9.22
C SER A 170 23.08 -2.62 10.04
N TYR A 171 22.81 -1.40 9.55
CA TYR A 171 23.08 -0.19 10.33
C TYR A 171 22.18 -0.04 11.55
N LYS A 172 20.91 -0.48 11.48
CA LYS A 172 20.04 -0.51 12.67
C LYS A 172 20.56 -1.47 13.72
N ASP A 173 21.04 -2.64 13.32
CA ASP A 173 21.63 -3.61 14.23
C ASP A 173 22.91 -3.04 14.87
N GLU A 174 23.77 -2.39 14.08
CA GLU A 174 24.99 -1.72 14.56
C GLU A 174 24.69 -0.55 15.51
N ILE A 175 23.66 0.27 15.20
CA ILE A 175 23.18 1.33 16.09
C ILE A 175 22.67 0.74 17.40
N SER A 176 21.88 -0.34 17.34
CA SER A 176 21.37 -0.99 18.55
C SER A 176 22.49 -1.56 19.41
N GLU A 177 23.52 -2.14 18.80
CA GLU A 177 24.72 -2.60 19.51
C GLU A 177 25.49 -1.43 20.14
N LEU A 178 25.63 -0.31 19.43
CA LEU A 178 26.25 0.91 19.94
C LEU A 178 25.43 1.55 21.06
N GLU A 179 24.10 1.56 20.97
CA GLU A 179 23.21 2.02 22.03
C GLU A 179 23.32 1.14 23.27
N GLN A 180 23.41 -0.18 23.13
CA GLN A 180 23.66 -1.08 24.26
C GLN A 180 25.02 -0.84 24.89
N LYS A 181 26.07 -0.66 24.09
CA LYS A 181 27.41 -0.28 24.59
C LYS A 181 27.38 1.07 25.29
N LEU A 182 26.64 2.05 24.74
CA LEU A 182 26.45 3.35 25.36
C LEU A 182 25.66 3.25 26.66
N ILE A 183 24.62 2.44 26.76
CA ILE A 183 23.87 2.20 28.00
C ILE A 183 24.76 1.50 29.04
N HIS A 184 25.65 0.59 28.61
CA HIS A 184 26.63 -0.03 29.49
C HIS A 184 27.70 0.97 29.96
N PHE A 185 28.08 1.93 29.11
CA PHE A 185 29.09 2.96 29.40
C PHE A 185 28.54 4.16 30.19
N ASN A 186 27.28 4.54 29.91
CA ASN A 186 26.50 5.59 30.56
C ASN A 186 25.58 5.03 31.63
N HIS A 187 25.67 3.74 31.98
CA HIS A 187 25.06 3.27 33.21
C HIS A 187 25.75 4.08 34.29
N PRO A 188 25.08 5.09 34.87
CA PRO A 188 25.68 5.81 35.95
C PRO A 188 25.79 4.74 37.03
N THR A 189 26.99 4.48 37.54
CA THR A 189 27.08 4.24 38.98
C THR A 189 26.24 5.35 39.58
N GLY A 190 25.05 5.00 40.05
CA GLY A 190 23.97 5.94 40.23
C GLY A 190 24.45 7.12 41.06
N HIS A 191 24.35 8.34 40.54
CA HIS A 191 24.50 9.56 41.33
C HIS A 191 23.43 9.70 42.46
N GLY A 192 22.76 8.60 42.83
CA GLY A 192 21.82 8.52 43.93
C GLY A 192 22.44 8.15 45.27
N ASN A 193 23.67 7.61 45.30
CA ASN A 193 24.33 7.30 46.56
C ASN A 193 25.84 7.57 46.47
N ILE A 194 26.20 8.84 46.68
CA ILE A 194 27.60 9.29 46.80
C ILE A 194 28.36 8.39 47.79
N GLU A 195 27.69 7.86 48.82
CA GLU A 195 28.28 6.94 49.79
C GLU A 195 28.67 5.58 49.18
N GLU A 196 27.84 5.00 48.29
CA GLU A 196 28.19 3.78 47.55
C GLU A 196 29.32 4.02 46.55
N GLU A 197 29.34 5.17 45.88
CA GLU A 197 30.42 5.52 44.92
C GLU A 197 31.75 5.74 45.68
N ILE A 198 31.71 6.44 46.83
CA ILE A 198 32.85 6.58 47.74
C ILE A 198 33.30 5.23 48.29
N ASN A 199 32.38 4.36 48.70
CA ASN A 199 32.71 3.03 49.23
C ASN A 199 33.32 2.15 48.15
N SER A 200 32.78 2.18 46.93
CA SER A 200 33.35 1.47 45.78
C SER A 200 34.78 1.93 45.49
N PHE A 201 35.04 3.24 45.52
CA PHE A 201 36.39 3.77 45.35
C PHE A 201 37.31 3.40 46.53
N ARG A 202 36.82 3.43 47.77
CA ARG A 202 37.59 3.01 48.95
C ARG A 202 37.97 1.54 48.88
N GLU A 203 37.04 0.65 48.56
CA GLU A 203 37.29 -0.79 48.42
C GLU A 203 38.34 -1.08 47.35
N VAL A 204 38.28 -0.36 46.24
CA VAL A 204 39.27 -0.46 45.16
C VAL A 204 40.65 -0.01 45.66
N LEU A 205 40.74 1.13 46.36
CA LEU A 205 41.99 1.61 46.93
C LEU A 205 42.57 0.64 47.97
N ASP A 206 41.73 0.16 48.89
CA ASP A 206 42.12 -0.78 49.95
C ASP A 206 42.65 -2.08 49.34
N PHE A 207 41.99 -2.60 48.29
CA PHE A 207 42.47 -3.74 47.53
C PHE A 207 43.87 -3.51 46.94
N PHE A 208 44.16 -2.32 46.38
CA PHE A 208 45.50 -2.02 45.88
C PHE A 208 46.54 -1.94 46.99
N ILE A 209 46.18 -1.37 48.14
CA ILE A 209 47.07 -1.25 49.30
C ILE A 209 47.38 -2.64 49.88
N GLU A 210 46.37 -3.49 50.02
CA GLU A 210 46.51 -4.86 50.54
C GLU A 210 47.38 -5.74 49.64
N ASN A 211 47.36 -5.53 48.32
CA ASN A 211 48.24 -6.22 47.36
C ASN A 211 49.63 -5.58 47.25
N GLY A 212 49.99 -4.73 48.22
CA GLY A 212 51.32 -4.14 48.37
C GLY A 212 51.55 -2.87 47.55
N GLY A 213 50.51 -2.28 46.97
CA GLY A 213 50.60 -0.94 46.39
C GLY A 213 50.77 0.10 47.49
N ASP A 214 51.70 1.04 47.32
CA ASP A 214 51.72 2.22 48.17
C ASP A 214 50.67 3.22 47.66
N LYS A 215 49.95 3.87 48.57
CA LYS A 215 48.91 4.86 48.23
C LYS A 215 49.50 6.02 47.42
N GLU A 216 50.70 6.45 47.80
CA GLU A 216 51.45 7.51 47.12
C GLU A 216 51.82 7.09 45.68
N ASP A 217 52.23 5.82 45.50
CA ASP A 217 52.58 5.25 44.20
C ASP A 217 51.37 5.16 43.27
N VAL A 218 50.23 4.65 43.77
CA VAL A 218 48.97 4.57 43.01
C VAL A 218 48.54 5.96 42.52
N HIS A 219 48.61 6.96 43.39
CA HIS A 219 48.27 8.34 43.04
C HIS A 219 49.23 8.93 42.00
N LYS A 220 50.55 8.75 42.18
CA LYS A 220 51.55 9.24 41.23
C LYS A 220 51.38 8.63 39.83
N ILE A 221 51.05 7.34 39.80
CA ILE A 221 50.76 6.58 38.58
C ILE A 221 49.56 7.17 37.84
N LEU A 222 48.43 7.32 38.53
CA LEU A 222 47.20 7.76 37.90
C LEU A 222 47.23 9.26 37.54
N ARG A 223 47.91 10.10 38.33
CA ARG A 223 48.16 11.51 37.99
C ARG A 223 49.01 11.65 36.73
N LYS A 224 50.06 10.83 36.59
CA LYS A 224 50.87 10.81 35.38
C LYS A 224 50.05 10.45 34.14
N LEU A 225 49.15 9.46 34.24
CA LEU A 225 48.24 9.08 33.17
C LEU A 225 47.23 10.20 32.82
N SER A 226 46.75 10.94 33.82
CA SER A 226 45.85 12.08 33.63
C SER A 226 46.56 13.27 32.95
N ASP A 227 47.74 13.65 33.45
CA ASP A 227 48.50 14.82 32.97
C ASP A 227 49.10 14.61 31.58
N GLU A 228 49.44 13.38 31.21
CA GLU A 228 49.95 13.03 29.87
C GLU A 228 48.84 12.93 28.81
N GLY A 229 47.60 13.34 29.13
CA GLY A 229 46.50 13.44 28.17
C GLY A 229 45.75 12.13 27.95
N ASN A 230 45.43 11.42 29.04
CA ASN A 230 44.72 10.14 29.06
C ASN A 230 45.37 9.01 28.24
N SER A 231 46.64 9.14 27.82
CA SER A 231 47.29 8.10 27.02
C SER A 231 48.81 8.05 27.24
N THR A 232 49.28 6.96 27.84
CA THR A 232 50.72 6.74 28.11
C THR A 232 51.18 5.39 27.50
N PRO A 233 52.43 5.26 26.97
CA PRO A 233 52.89 4.02 26.31
C PRO A 233 52.90 2.79 27.23
N LEU A 234 52.36 1.67 26.75
CA LEU A 234 52.19 0.41 27.50
C LEU A 234 53.47 -0.12 28.16
N MET A 235 54.60 -0.10 27.44
CA MET A 235 55.89 -0.62 27.95
C MET A 235 56.39 0.11 29.20
N VAL A 236 56.01 1.38 29.40
CA VAL A 236 56.41 2.16 30.58
C VAL A 236 55.60 1.73 31.81
N ILE A 237 54.41 1.17 31.61
CA ILE A 237 53.36 0.95 32.61
C ILE A 237 53.30 -0.51 33.07
N GLN A 238 53.60 -1.47 32.18
CA GLN A 238 53.66 -2.90 32.56
C GLN A 238 54.67 -3.19 33.69
N ASN A 239 55.65 -2.31 33.88
CA ASN A 239 56.63 -2.41 34.97
C ASN A 239 56.10 -1.86 36.30
N TRP A 240 54.86 -1.38 36.35
CA TRP A 240 54.26 -0.83 37.56
C TRP A 240 53.71 -1.93 38.44
N LYS A 241 53.89 -1.75 39.74
CA LYS A 241 53.27 -2.60 40.75
C LYS A 241 51.75 -2.46 40.63
N ASN A 242 51.05 -3.60 40.53
CA ASN A 242 49.58 -3.69 40.39
C ASN A 242 49.01 -3.30 39.02
N TYR A 243 49.82 -3.24 37.96
CA TYR A 243 49.34 -2.97 36.59
C TYR A 243 48.16 -3.86 36.16
N GLU A 244 48.28 -5.18 36.37
CA GLU A 244 47.24 -6.15 36.02
C GLU A 244 45.95 -5.92 36.79
N ASP A 245 46.05 -5.46 38.04
CA ASP A 245 44.90 -5.19 38.89
C ASP A 245 44.11 -3.96 38.41
N PHE A 246 44.80 -2.90 37.93
CA PHE A 246 44.14 -1.74 37.31
C PHE A 246 43.38 -2.11 36.04
N LEU A 247 43.94 -3.04 35.26
CA LEU A 247 43.33 -3.53 34.04
C LEU A 247 42.11 -4.43 34.35
N GLN A 248 42.22 -5.32 35.34
CA GLN A 248 41.11 -6.18 35.78
C GLN A 248 39.94 -5.41 36.39
N LYS A 249 40.22 -4.32 37.12
CA LYS A 249 39.19 -3.47 37.75
C LYS A 249 38.58 -2.44 36.81
N GLY A 250 39.00 -2.41 35.53
CA GLY A 250 38.45 -1.47 34.55
C GLY A 250 38.75 0.00 34.86
N ILE A 251 39.89 0.26 35.52
CA ILE A 251 40.36 1.64 35.78
C ILE A 251 41.10 2.16 34.55
N ILE A 252 41.81 1.26 33.87
CA ILE A 252 42.55 1.53 32.64
C ILE A 252 42.21 0.50 31.55
N ILE A 253 42.33 0.88 30.29
CA ILE A 253 42.24 -0.03 29.14
C ILE A 253 43.47 0.10 28.23
N ASN A 254 43.74 -0.96 27.48
CA ASN A 254 44.76 -0.95 26.43
C ASN A 254 44.15 -0.44 25.12
N SER A 255 44.70 0.65 24.58
CA SER A 255 44.34 1.21 23.27
C SER A 255 45.53 1.14 22.30
N PHE A 256 45.26 1.09 21.00
CA PHE A 256 46.31 1.02 19.97
C PHE A 256 46.26 2.26 19.09
N ILE A 257 47.36 3.01 19.05
CA ILE A 257 47.51 4.18 18.19
C ILE A 257 48.76 3.96 17.34
N ASN A 258 48.58 3.86 16.01
CA ASN A 258 49.66 3.66 15.04
C ASN A 258 50.55 2.42 15.31
N GLY A 259 49.97 1.33 15.80
CA GLY A 259 50.70 0.10 16.11
C GLY A 259 51.50 0.14 17.42
N ILE A 260 51.45 1.26 18.14
CA ILE A 260 51.99 1.40 19.49
C ILE A 260 50.81 1.24 20.47
N SER A 261 51.00 0.41 21.48
CA SER A 261 50.00 0.20 22.53
C SER A 261 50.15 1.29 23.60
N TYR A 262 49.01 1.88 23.97
CA TYR A 262 48.83 2.90 24.98
C TYR A 262 47.88 2.39 26.05
N VAL A 263 47.96 3.00 27.22
CA VAL A 263 47.01 2.79 28.31
C VAL A 263 46.19 4.05 28.46
N GLU A 264 44.88 3.89 28.46
CA GLU A 264 43.92 4.97 28.60
C GLU A 264 43.13 4.84 29.90
N LEU A 265 42.96 5.97 30.61
CA LEU A 265 42.13 6.09 31.79
C LEU A 265 40.65 6.07 31.39
N LEU A 266 39.89 5.11 31.91
CA LEU A 266 38.44 5.08 31.72
C LEU A 266 37.76 6.17 32.57
N PRO A 267 36.51 6.58 32.23
CA PRO A 267 35.77 7.56 33.04
C PRO A 267 35.65 7.18 34.52
N TYR A 268 35.52 5.89 34.83
CA TYR A 268 35.54 5.40 36.22
C TYR A 268 36.90 5.63 36.89
N GLY A 269 38.01 5.43 36.19
CA GLY A 269 39.35 5.74 36.67
C GLY A 269 39.60 7.24 36.85
N ILE A 270 39.03 8.08 35.99
CA ILE A 270 39.06 9.55 36.14
C ILE A 270 38.29 9.99 37.40
N LYS A 271 37.10 9.42 37.63
CA LYS A 271 36.32 9.69 38.85
C LYS A 271 37.06 9.21 40.12
N PHE A 272 37.64 8.01 40.07
CA PHE A 272 38.48 7.48 41.15
C PHE A 272 39.64 8.43 41.46
N MET A 273 40.23 9.05 40.43
CA MET A 273 41.28 10.06 40.57
C MET A 273 40.82 11.33 41.28
N TYR A 274 39.70 11.91 40.85
CA TYR A 274 39.14 13.08 41.53
C TYR A 274 38.76 12.77 42.99
N TRP A 275 38.25 11.58 43.27
CA TRP A 275 37.98 11.13 44.63
C TRP A 275 39.25 10.99 45.47
N LEU A 276 40.28 10.33 44.95
CA LEU A 276 41.58 10.17 45.61
C LEU A 276 42.21 11.53 45.96
N GLU A 277 42.18 12.46 45.01
CA GLU A 277 42.69 13.82 45.19
C GLU A 277 41.89 14.57 46.26
N GLY A 278 40.55 14.45 46.25
CA GLY A 278 39.66 15.02 47.26
C GLY A 278 39.89 14.47 48.67
N VAL A 279 40.07 13.14 48.81
CA VAL A 279 40.39 12.50 50.10
C VAL A 279 41.72 12.98 50.65
N LEU A 280 42.72 13.14 49.79
CA LEU A 280 44.06 13.60 50.19
C LEU A 280 44.07 15.10 50.54
N SER A 281 43.39 15.95 49.75
CA SER A 281 43.23 17.37 50.09
C SER A 281 42.45 17.57 51.40
N ASN A 282 41.47 16.71 51.68
CA ASN A 282 40.72 16.73 52.94
C ASN A 282 41.50 16.15 54.12
N SER A 283 42.41 15.20 53.90
CA SER A 283 43.31 14.72 54.95
C SER A 283 44.37 15.75 55.38
N ILE A 284 44.58 16.80 54.58
CA ILE A 284 45.44 17.94 54.91
C ILE A 284 44.65 19.03 55.67
N VAL A 285 43.31 18.98 55.66
CA VAL A 285 42.44 19.91 56.38
C VAL A 285 41.69 19.15 57.48
N GLU A 286 42.39 18.92 58.59
CA GLU A 286 41.77 18.47 59.84
C GLU A 286 40.73 19.51 60.31
N ASN A 287 39.45 19.33 60.00
CA ASN A 287 38.31 19.69 60.87
C ASN A 287 36.95 19.23 60.28
N GLU A 288 36.38 18.21 60.91
CA GLU A 288 35.13 17.49 60.62
C GLU A 288 33.83 18.34 60.68
N LYS A 289 33.92 19.65 60.93
CA LYS A 289 32.76 20.54 61.17
C LYS A 289 32.18 21.18 59.91
N ASP A 290 32.87 21.15 58.77
CA ASP A 290 32.40 21.84 57.55
C ASP A 290 31.62 20.93 56.58
N LEU A 291 31.70 19.60 56.71
CA LEU A 291 30.97 18.66 55.85
C LEU A 291 29.45 18.68 56.10
N ASP A 292 29.06 18.72 57.38
CA ASP A 292 27.64 18.87 57.78
C ASP A 292 27.04 20.18 57.26
N LYS A 293 27.87 21.22 57.10
CA LYS A 293 27.45 22.53 56.61
C LYS A 293 27.16 22.49 55.10
N GLU A 294 27.93 21.73 54.33
CA GLU A 294 27.77 21.62 52.88
C GLU A 294 26.55 20.76 52.48
N ILE A 295 26.31 19.65 53.19
CA ILE A 295 25.10 18.82 53.00
C ILE A 295 23.84 19.61 53.39
N THR A 296 23.90 20.39 54.47
CA THR A 296 22.78 21.25 54.90
C THR A 296 22.46 22.31 53.83
N ASN A 297 23.48 22.91 53.21
CA ASN A 297 23.30 23.89 52.14
C ASN A 297 22.63 23.28 50.89
N LEU A 298 22.97 22.05 50.51
CA LEU A 298 22.37 21.36 49.35
C LEU A 298 20.89 21.02 49.59
N ILE A 299 20.53 20.57 50.80
CA ILE A 299 19.14 20.28 51.19
C ILE A 299 18.31 21.57 51.22
N GLU A 300 18.88 22.67 51.74
CA GLU A 300 18.23 23.98 51.74
C GLU A 300 18.03 24.52 50.31
N GLU A 301 18.98 24.30 49.40
CA GLU A 301 18.89 24.72 48.01
C GLU A 301 17.80 23.98 47.23
N GLN A 302 17.65 22.67 47.46
CA GLN A 302 16.60 21.86 46.83
C GLN A 302 15.19 22.25 47.30
N SER A 303 15.01 22.45 48.61
CA SER A 303 13.77 22.97 49.22
C SER A 303 13.41 24.36 48.66
N THR A 304 14.43 25.15 48.38
CA THR A 304 14.29 26.50 47.85
C THR A 304 13.88 26.52 46.38
N ASN A 305 14.42 25.62 45.56
CA ASN A 305 14.03 25.48 44.16
C ASN A 305 12.59 24.96 44.03
N GLU A 306 12.16 24.02 44.87
CA GLU A 306 10.77 23.54 44.85
C GLU A 306 9.77 24.65 45.18
N LYS A 307 10.09 25.54 46.13
CA LYS A 307 9.25 26.71 46.46
C LYS A 307 9.15 27.68 45.29
N ILE A 308 10.26 27.97 44.60
CA ILE A 308 10.25 28.85 43.44
C ILE A 308 9.49 28.20 42.28
N TYR A 309 9.68 26.90 42.05
CA TYR A 309 8.97 26.14 41.03
C TYR A 309 7.44 26.22 41.23
N LYS A 310 6.94 25.92 42.44
CA LYS A 310 5.51 26.06 42.78
C LYS A 310 5.02 27.48 42.53
N LYS A 311 5.84 28.48 42.84
CA LYS A 311 5.46 29.89 42.63
C LYS A 311 5.40 30.27 41.15
N LEU A 312 6.31 29.75 40.32
CA LEU A 312 6.26 29.94 38.86
C LEU A 312 5.06 29.22 38.24
N ILE A 313 4.65 28.06 38.77
CA ILE A 313 3.39 27.39 38.37
C ILE A 313 2.19 28.28 38.69
N GLU A 314 2.07 28.78 39.91
CA GLU A 314 0.96 29.67 40.32
C GLU A 314 0.84 30.91 39.42
N LEU A 315 1.96 31.41 38.92
CA LEU A 315 2.02 32.57 38.04
C LEU A 315 1.83 32.23 36.55
N GLY A 316 1.74 30.94 36.20
CA GLY A 316 1.65 30.48 34.80
C GLY A 316 2.93 30.74 34.00
N LEU A 317 4.09 30.79 34.66
CA LEU A 317 5.36 31.23 34.07
C LEU A 317 6.29 30.09 33.66
N ILE A 318 5.99 28.82 33.95
CA ILE A 318 6.89 27.69 33.69
C ILE A 318 7.29 27.59 32.21
N ASN A 319 6.31 27.51 31.31
CA ASN A 319 6.56 27.40 29.87
C ASN A 319 7.30 28.62 29.30
N SER A 320 7.06 29.81 29.86
CA SER A 320 7.82 31.00 29.47
C SER A 320 9.23 31.00 30.03
N PHE A 321 9.42 30.51 31.26
CA PHE A 321 10.71 30.45 31.92
C PHE A 321 11.64 29.52 31.16
N GLU A 322 11.19 28.33 30.80
CA GLU A 322 11.99 27.37 30.03
C GLU A 322 12.46 27.99 28.69
N LYS A 323 11.51 28.55 27.91
CA LYS A 323 11.81 29.21 26.63
C LYS A 323 12.76 30.40 26.80
N ASP A 324 12.53 31.22 27.82
CA ASP A 324 13.35 32.39 28.10
C ASP A 324 14.77 31.97 28.56
N MET A 325 14.92 30.89 29.34
CA MET A 325 16.21 30.39 29.78
C MET A 325 17.03 29.79 28.62
N ILE A 326 16.37 29.12 27.66
CA ILE A 326 17.03 28.69 26.41
C ILE A 326 17.57 29.91 25.67
N ARG A 327 16.78 30.99 25.52
CA ARG A 327 17.24 32.23 24.87
C ARG A 327 18.41 32.89 25.60
N VAL A 328 18.41 32.85 26.94
CA VAL A 328 19.52 33.33 27.77
C VAL A 328 20.78 32.51 27.51
N LYS A 329 20.69 31.17 27.46
CA LYS A 329 21.82 30.29 27.13
C LYS A 329 22.36 30.53 25.71
N GLU A 330 21.49 30.88 24.76
CA GLU A 330 21.85 31.26 23.39
C GLU A 330 22.39 32.71 23.24
N ASP A 331 22.59 33.45 24.34
CA ASP A 331 23.00 34.87 24.36
C ASP A 331 22.09 35.78 23.50
N LYS A 332 20.79 35.44 23.38
CA LYS A 332 19.82 36.23 22.61
C LYS A 332 19.25 37.36 23.45
N ALA A 333 19.11 38.54 22.82
CA ALA A 333 18.47 39.69 23.44
C ALA A 333 17.02 39.40 23.81
N ILE A 334 16.62 39.94 24.96
CA ILE A 334 15.27 39.83 25.49
C ILE A 334 14.60 41.21 25.45
N PRO A 335 13.37 41.33 24.91
CA PRO A 335 12.61 42.58 24.94
C PRO A 335 12.33 43.02 26.38
N GLU A 336 12.53 44.30 26.70
CA GLU A 336 12.45 44.84 28.07
C GLU A 336 11.03 44.79 28.68
N ASN A 337 10.00 44.48 27.89
CA ASN A 337 8.58 44.66 28.25
C ASN A 337 7.80 43.39 28.58
N THR A 338 8.50 42.28 28.82
CA THR A 338 7.88 41.01 29.24
C THR A 338 7.78 40.96 30.76
N MET A 339 6.56 40.96 31.30
CA MET A 339 6.22 40.93 32.73
C MET A 339 7.00 39.85 33.53
N ASN A 340 7.39 38.77 32.84
CA ASN A 340 8.08 37.60 33.35
C ASN A 340 9.47 37.89 33.95
N TYR A 341 10.22 38.83 33.40
CA TYR A 341 11.63 39.04 33.79
C TYR A 341 11.78 39.72 35.14
N ARG A 342 10.78 40.51 35.55
CA ARG A 342 10.75 41.07 36.90
C ARG A 342 10.66 39.97 37.94
N GLU A 343 9.87 38.93 37.68
CA GLU A 343 9.78 37.78 38.56
C GLU A 343 11.09 36.96 38.54
N TYR A 344 11.73 36.77 37.39
CA TYR A 344 13.03 36.06 37.32
C TYR A 344 14.14 36.80 38.09
N LEU A 345 14.20 38.12 37.98
CA LEU A 345 15.13 38.96 38.75
C LEU A 345 14.83 38.93 40.25
N LYS A 346 13.55 38.99 40.63
CA LYS A 346 13.09 38.93 42.03
C LYS A 346 13.49 37.62 42.73
N TYR A 347 13.48 36.50 42.00
CA TYR A 347 13.93 35.21 42.51
C TYR A 347 15.43 34.95 42.30
N ASN A 348 16.18 35.95 41.82
CA ASN A 348 17.61 35.85 41.52
C ASN A 348 17.93 34.67 40.58
N LEU A 349 17.08 34.41 39.58
CA LEU A 349 17.26 33.34 38.59
C LEU A 349 18.13 33.79 37.41
N ILE A 350 18.12 35.10 37.15
CA ILE A 350 18.93 35.73 36.10
C ILE A 350 19.56 37.01 36.64
N LYS A 351 20.66 37.44 36.02
CA LYS A 351 21.27 38.76 36.24
C LYS A 351 21.59 39.42 34.90
N VAL A 352 21.65 40.76 34.89
CA VAL A 352 21.96 41.52 33.67
C VAL A 352 23.45 41.35 33.36
N LYS A 353 23.75 40.79 32.18
CA LYS A 353 25.12 40.59 31.68
C LYS A 353 25.63 41.84 30.96
N ARG A 354 24.84 42.37 30.01
CA ARG A 354 25.16 43.58 29.25
C ARG A 354 23.92 44.25 28.69
N SER A 355 23.99 45.56 28.44
CA SER A 355 22.96 46.32 27.73
C SER A 355 23.35 46.46 26.25
N GLY A 356 22.43 46.14 25.35
CA GLY A 356 22.58 46.30 23.91
C GLY A 356 22.10 47.65 23.39
N LEU A 357 22.28 47.87 22.08
CA LEU A 357 21.72 49.02 21.39
C LEU A 357 20.19 48.93 21.38
N SER A 358 19.52 50.08 21.47
CA SER A 358 18.05 50.21 21.45
C SER A 358 17.31 49.65 22.68
N GLY A 359 17.94 49.64 23.86
CA GLY A 359 17.29 49.23 25.12
C GLY A 359 17.15 47.71 25.30
N SER A 360 17.75 46.93 24.40
CA SER A 360 17.81 45.47 24.57
C SER A 360 18.72 45.11 25.75
N ARG A 361 18.32 44.13 26.58
CA ARG A 361 19.15 43.62 27.68
C ARG A 361 19.51 42.17 27.42
N PHE A 362 20.76 41.83 27.70
CA PHE A 362 21.26 40.46 27.71
C PHE A 362 21.41 40.03 29.17
N TYR A 363 20.90 38.86 29.46
CA TYR A 363 20.94 38.27 30.79
C TYR A 363 21.88 37.07 30.81
N GLU A 364 22.30 36.66 31.99
CA GLU A 364 22.93 35.37 32.24
C GLU A 364 22.20 34.67 33.39
N LEU A 365 22.18 33.34 33.34
CA LEU A 365 21.65 32.50 34.40
C LEU A 365 22.52 32.64 35.65
N THR A 366 21.88 32.79 36.81
CA THR A 366 22.58 32.59 38.08
C THR A 366 22.71 31.10 38.36
N PRO A 367 23.59 30.66 39.29
CA PRO A 367 23.63 29.25 39.70
C PRO A 367 22.26 28.70 40.12
N ARG A 368 21.46 29.54 40.81
CA ARG A 368 20.10 29.22 41.22
C ARG A 368 19.13 29.08 40.03
N GLY A 369 19.25 29.95 39.04
CA GLY A 369 18.46 29.85 37.81
C GLY A 369 18.77 28.59 37.01
N GLU A 370 20.04 28.21 36.94
CA GLU A 370 20.48 26.99 36.27
C GLU A 370 20.02 25.74 37.01
N SER A 371 20.14 25.73 38.34
CA SER A 371 19.65 24.66 39.20
C SER A 371 18.12 24.48 39.05
N LEU A 372 17.36 25.57 39.05
CA LEU A 372 15.90 25.53 38.83
C LEU A 372 15.54 25.10 37.40
N PHE A 373 16.26 25.55 36.38
CA PHE A 373 16.03 25.14 35.00
C PHE A 373 16.20 23.62 34.83
N ASN A 374 17.29 23.07 35.37
CA ASN A 374 17.54 21.63 35.34
C ASN A 374 16.45 20.86 36.12
N TYR A 375 16.02 21.39 37.28
CA TYR A 375 14.92 20.82 38.05
C TYR A 375 13.59 20.75 37.28
N ILE A 376 13.27 21.78 36.51
CA ILE A 376 12.06 21.82 35.67
C ILE A 376 12.14 20.78 34.55
N VAL A 377 13.25 20.74 33.82
CA VAL A 377 13.46 19.78 32.71
C VAL A 377 13.37 18.33 33.21
N GLN A 378 13.92 18.03 34.40
CA GLN A 378 13.83 16.70 35.02
C GLN A 378 12.42 16.33 35.49
N LYS A 379 11.55 17.30 35.79
CA LYS A 379 10.16 17.06 36.25
C LYS A 379 9.17 16.85 35.11
N GLU A 380 9.51 17.30 33.90
CA GLU A 380 8.66 17.18 32.70
C GLU A 380 9.00 15.96 31.82
N LEU A 381 10.15 15.32 32.06
CA LEU A 381 10.51 13.99 31.56
C LEU A 381 9.88 12.90 32.45
#